data_AF-A0A7W6RR79-F1
#
_entry.id   AF-A0A7W6RR79-F1
#
_cell.length_a   1.000
_cell.length_b   1.000
_cell.length_c   1.000
_cell.angle_alpha   90.00
_cell.angle_beta   90.00
_cell.angle_gamma   90.00
#
_symmetry.space_group_name_H-M   'P 1'
#
loop_
_entity.id
_entity.type
_entity.pdbx_description
1 polymer ?
#
loop_
_entity_poly.entity_id
_entity_poly.type
_entity_poly.pdbx_seq_one_letter_code
_entity_poly.pdbx_strand_id
1 'polypeptide(L)' 'MGIAQYDPAALGRPAWNADRKVGVKMPLKQRQIWAIRFFLDWERRMRDRAI' A
#
# COMPACT_ATOMS: atom_id res chain seq x y z
N MET A 1 -2.73 6.32 -7.34
CA MET A 1 -3.44 5.27 -6.60
C MET A 1 -2.77 3.93 -6.87
N GLY A 2 -2.35 3.19 -5.84
CA GLY A 2 -1.65 1.91 -5.99
C GLY A 2 -2.62 0.79 -6.34
N ILE A 3 -2.32 0.05 -7.41
CA ILE A 3 -3.12 -1.06 -7.91
C ILE A 3 -2.87 -2.25 -6.97
N ALA A 4 -3.92 -2.73 -6.30
CA ALA A 4 -3.84 -3.92 -5.46
C ALA A 4 -3.83 -5.17 -6.36
N GLN A 5 -3.11 -6.23 -5.98
CA GLN A 5 -3.05 -7.49 -6.76
C GLN A 5 -4.43 -8.14 -7.01
N TYR A 6 -5.45 -7.76 -6.25
CA TYR A 6 -6.84 -8.22 -6.39
C TYR A 6 -7.78 -7.21 -7.06
N ASP A 7 -7.26 -6.12 -7.60
CA ASP A 7 -8.06 -5.20 -8.41
C ASP A 7 -8.31 -5.86 -9.78
N PRO A 8 -9.56 -6.10 -10.21
CA PRO A 8 -9.84 -6.63 -11.54
C PRO A 8 -9.31 -5.72 -12.68
N ALA A 9 -9.03 -4.44 -12.40
CA ALA A 9 -8.33 -3.54 -13.32
C ALA A 9 -6.79 -3.71 -13.34
N ALA A 10 -6.23 -4.55 -12.47
CA ALA A 10 -4.80 -4.90 -12.45
C ALA A 10 -4.43 -5.94 -13.52
N LEU A 11 -5.41 -6.68 -14.06
CA LEU A 11 -5.18 -7.68 -15.09
C LEU A 11 -4.66 -6.99 -16.37
N GLY A 12 -3.36 -7.18 -16.64
CA GLY A 12 -2.69 -6.69 -17.85
C GLY A 12 -1.97 -5.35 -17.72
N ARG A 13 -2.02 -4.67 -16.57
CA ARG A 13 -1.19 -3.47 -16.33
C ARG A 13 0.02 -3.83 -15.49
N PRO A 14 1.26 -3.65 -16.00
CA PRO A 14 2.44 -3.82 -15.16
C PRO A 14 2.35 -2.88 -13.97
N ALA A 15 2.77 -3.36 -12.80
CA ALA A 15 2.82 -2.53 -11.61
C ALA A 15 3.62 -1.24 -11.89
N TRP A 16 3.29 -0.13 -11.24
CA TRP A 16 3.99 1.15 -11.47
C TRP A 16 5.52 1.06 -11.22
N ASN A 17 5.92 0.06 -10.44
CA ASN A 17 7.30 -0.29 -10.08
C ASN A 17 7.83 -1.53 -10.83
N ALA A 18 7.10 -2.07 -11.81
CA ALA A 18 7.60 -3.15 -12.64
C ALA A 18 8.90 -2.69 -13.32
N ASP A 19 9.93 -3.53 -13.23
CA ASP A 19 11.28 -3.28 -13.77
C ASP A 19 12.08 -2.13 -13.12
N ARG A 20 11.56 -1.51 -12.05
CA ARG A 20 12.28 -0.46 -11.30
C ARG A 20 12.81 -0.99 -9.98
N LYS A 21 14.14 -0.96 -9.80
CA LYS A 21 14.77 -1.08 -8.47
C LYS A 21 14.41 0.16 -7.66
N VAL A 22 13.28 0.10 -6.95
CA VAL A 22 12.96 1.07 -5.91
C VAL A 22 14.02 0.88 -4.83
N GLY A 23 14.86 1.89 -4.61
CA GLY A 23 15.95 1.83 -3.64
C GLY A 23 15.47 1.47 -2.24
N VAL A 24 16.42 1.31 -1.30
CA VAL A 24 16.10 0.91 0.08
C VAL A 24 15.04 1.85 0.66
N LYS A 25 13.86 1.28 0.96
CA LYS A 25 12.80 2.02 1.62
C LYS A 25 13.26 2.28 3.06
N MET A 26 13.34 3.55 3.44
CA MET A 26 13.65 3.92 4.82
C MET A 26 12.60 3.30 5.77
N PRO A 27 13.01 2.66 6.88
CA PRO A 27 12.06 2.17 7.87
C PRO A 27 11.19 3.32 8.37
N LEU A 28 9.90 3.05 8.50
CA LEU A 28 8.95 4.02 9.04
C LEU A 28 9.23 4.22 10.53
N LYS A 29 9.20 5.48 10.97
CA LYS A 29 9.21 5.81 12.41
C LYS A 29 7.88 5.41 13.04
N GLN A 30 7.88 5.05 14.32
CA GLN A 30 6.67 4.65 15.06
C GLN A 30 5.52 5.67 14.91
N ARG A 31 5.82 6.98 14.98
CA ARG A 31 4.84 8.05 14.76
C ARG A 31 4.20 8.01 13.37
N GLN A 32 4.98 7.69 12.33
CA GLN A 32 4.48 7.58 10.95
C GLN A 32 3.60 6.34 10.79
N ILE A 33 3.95 5.23 11.44
CA ILE A 33 3.13 4.01 11.45
C ILE A 33 1.75 4.32 12.05
N TRP A 34 1.71 4.98 13.22
CA TRP A 34 0.46 5.39 13.84
C TRP A 34 -0.36 6.33 12.94
N ALA A 35 0.27 7.35 12.36
CA ALA A 35 -0.42 8.28 11.45
C ALA A 35 -1.04 7.56 10.23
N ILE A 36 -0.30 6.62 9.63
CA ILE A 36 -0.82 5.81 8.51
C ILE A 36 -2.01 4.95 8.98
N ARG A 37 -1.91 4.31 10.16
CA ARG A 37 -3.01 3.49 10.70
C ARG A 37 -4.27 4.32 10.94
N PHE A 38 -4.15 5.47 11.61
CA PHE A 38 -5.29 6.37 11.85
C PHE A 38 -5.92 6.87 10.55
N PHE A 39 -5.08 7.26 9.58
CA PHE A 39 -5.57 7.73 8.29
C PHE A 39 -6.34 6.64 7.53
N LEU A 40 -5.82 5.40 7.51
CA LEU A 40 -6.47 4.28 6.82
C LEU A 40 -7.75 3.80 7.51
N ASP A 41 -7.77 3.83 8.85
CA ASP A 41 -8.96 3.56 9.67
C ASP A 41 -10.06 4.60 9.39
N TRP A 42 -9.69 5.88 9.38
CA TRP A 42 -10.60 7.00 9.10
C TRP A 42 -11.18 6.97 7.67
N GLU A 43 -10.34 6.68 6.67
CA GLU A 43 -10.77 6.54 5.26
C GLU A 43 -11.61 5.28 4.99
N ARG A 44 -11.88 4.43 6.00
CA ARG A 44 -12.45 3.08 5.84
C ARG A 44 -11.71 2.25 4.79
N ARG A 45 -10.43 2.55 4.55
CA ARG A 45 -9.52 1.90 3.59
C ARG A 45 -8.73 0.76 4.24
N MET A 46 -9.29 0.15 5.30
CA MET A 46 -8.77 -1.09 5.85
C MET A 46 -9.05 -2.23 4.87
N ARG A 47 -8.01 -2.71 4.17
CA ARG A 47 -8.03 -4.04 3.56
C ARG A 47 -7.25 -4.99 4.45
N ASP A 48 -7.96 -6.08 4.75
CA ASP A 48 -7.69 -7.26 5.56
C ASP A 48 -7.62 -7.14 7.09
N ARG A 49 -8.80 -7.44 7.66
CA ARG A 49 -8.98 -8.24 8.87
C ARG A 49 -8.24 -9.58 8.68
N ALA A 50 -6.94 -9.63 8.95
CA ALA A 50 -6.30 -10.88 9.30
C ALA A 50 -6.73 -11.21 10.74
N ILE A 51 -7.77 -12.05 10.84
CA ILE A 51 -8.06 -12.87 12.03
C ILE A 51 -7.01 -13.96 12.14
#